data_AF-A0A0A0D6P2-F1
#
_entry.id   AF-A0A0A0D6P2-F1
#
_cell.length_a   1.000
_cell.length_b   1.000
_cell.length_c   1.000
_cell.angle_alpha   90.00
_cell.angle_beta   90.00
_cell.angle_gamma   90.00
#
_symmetry.space_group_name_H-M   'P 1'
#
loop_
_entity.id
_entity.type
_entity.pdbx_description
1 polymer ?
#
loop_
_entity_poly.entity_id
_entity_poly.type
_entity_poly.pdbx_seq_one_letter_code
_entity_poly.pdbx_strand_id
1 'polypeptide(L)'
;LLNDWSARDIQRWEMTPLGPFLSKSFSTTVSPWVVTADALRPFRVPAMVRPDGDPAPLDYLMDGRDQEAGGLDVELTVRLSTARMRAEGQGPVTIITSNARHLYWTPAQMVAHHSSGGCNLLPGDLLGTGTISGPTRAQLSSLLELTMGGREPVTLPNGEQRGFLEDGDEITFTARCRRDGFMPIGFGACTGTIVP
;
A
#
# COMPACT_ATOMS: atom_id res chain seq x y z
N LEU A 1 -3.46 -4.44 -6.60
CA LEU A 1 -2.75 -3.21 -6.17
C LEU A 1 -3.76 -2.08 -6.10
N LEU A 2 -3.60 -1.18 -5.15
CA LEU A 2 -4.46 -0.01 -4.96
C LEU A 2 -3.58 1.18 -4.58
N ASN A 3 -3.72 2.30 -5.30
CA ASN A 3 -3.14 3.59 -4.95
C ASN A 3 -4.25 4.55 -4.53
N ASP A 4 -4.28 4.86 -3.24
CA ASP A 4 -5.23 5.75 -2.59
C ASP A 4 -4.66 7.18 -2.56
N TRP A 5 -4.87 7.91 -3.65
CA TRP A 5 -4.32 9.26 -3.84
C TRP A 5 -4.81 10.20 -2.75
N SER A 6 -3.93 11.09 -2.27
CA SER A 6 -4.20 11.84 -1.05
C SER A 6 -3.71 13.27 -1.09
N ALA A 7 -4.63 14.23 -0.95
CA ALA A 7 -4.31 15.65 -0.76
C ALA A 7 -4.18 15.96 0.75
N ARG A 8 -2.94 15.96 1.26
CA ARG A 8 -2.67 15.94 2.71
C ARG A 8 -2.98 17.25 3.44
N ASP A 9 -2.86 18.36 2.75
CA ASP A 9 -3.27 19.68 3.21
C ASP A 9 -4.80 19.77 3.39
N ILE A 10 -5.58 19.35 2.39
CA ILE A 10 -7.04 19.24 2.47
C ILE A 10 -7.42 18.28 3.60
N GLN A 11 -6.77 17.10 3.64
CA GLN A 11 -7.05 16.07 4.64
C GLN A 11 -6.90 16.61 6.05
N ARG A 12 -5.79 17.32 6.32
CA ARG A 12 -5.49 17.86 7.65
C ARG A 12 -6.57 18.83 8.13
N TRP A 13 -7.19 19.58 7.22
CA TRP A 13 -8.26 20.50 7.55
C TRP A 13 -9.61 19.81 7.78
N GLU A 14 -9.98 18.84 6.95
CA GLU A 14 -11.32 18.22 7.00
C GLU A 14 -11.44 17.02 7.96
N MET A 15 -10.31 16.39 8.34
CA MET A 15 -10.31 15.06 8.97
C MET A 15 -11.04 15.00 10.32
N THR A 16 -11.14 16.11 11.05
CA THR A 16 -11.80 16.12 12.37
C THR A 16 -13.22 16.67 12.25
N PRO A 17 -14.24 15.98 12.80
CA PRO A 17 -14.21 14.70 13.53
C PRO A 17 -14.58 13.47 12.68
N LEU A 18 -14.93 13.66 11.40
CA LEU A 18 -15.62 12.65 10.60
C LEU A 18 -14.71 11.77 9.74
N GLY A 19 -13.40 12.03 9.75
CA GLY A 19 -12.43 11.33 8.93
C GLY A 19 -12.20 11.99 7.56
N PRO A 20 -11.32 11.38 6.73
CA PRO A 20 -10.99 11.91 5.41
C PRO A 20 -12.16 11.80 4.45
N PHE A 21 -12.31 12.79 3.57
CA PHE A 21 -13.39 12.87 2.59
C PHE A 21 -12.86 13.36 1.23
N LEU A 22 -12.88 14.68 0.96
CA LEU A 22 -12.48 15.25 -0.33
C LEU A 22 -11.01 15.01 -0.63
N SER A 23 -10.19 14.92 0.42
CA SER A 23 -8.78 14.61 0.31
C SER A 23 -8.47 13.21 -0.21
N LYS A 24 -9.47 12.35 -0.36
CA LYS A 24 -9.35 10.95 -0.82
C LYS A 24 -10.29 10.62 -1.97
N SER A 25 -11.51 11.19 -1.97
CA SER A 25 -12.55 10.84 -2.95
C SER A 25 -12.28 11.36 -4.37
N PHE A 26 -11.21 12.15 -4.58
CA PHE A 26 -10.88 12.69 -5.89
C PHE A 26 -10.31 11.63 -6.85
N SER A 27 -9.61 10.61 -6.34
CA SER A 27 -9.08 9.52 -7.16
C SER A 27 -8.59 8.33 -6.33
N THR A 28 -8.91 7.12 -6.78
CA THR A 28 -8.27 5.88 -6.34
C THR A 28 -8.01 5.03 -7.57
N THR A 29 -6.78 4.54 -7.72
CA THR A 29 -6.39 3.69 -8.85
C THR A 29 -6.21 2.25 -8.39
N VAL A 30 -6.67 1.29 -9.20
CA VAL A 30 -6.47 -0.14 -8.96
C VAL A 30 -5.80 -0.80 -10.16
N SER A 31 -4.97 -1.81 -9.91
CA SER A 31 -4.41 -2.64 -11.00
C SER A 31 -5.52 -3.46 -11.67
N PRO A 32 -5.44 -3.71 -12.99
CA PRO A 32 -6.51 -4.38 -13.73
C PRO A 32 -6.65 -5.88 -13.44
N TRP A 33 -5.61 -6.52 -12.88
CA TRP A 33 -5.59 -7.96 -12.64
C TRP A 33 -5.91 -8.30 -11.19
N VAL A 34 -6.98 -9.07 -10.98
CA VAL A 34 -7.31 -9.66 -9.68
C VAL A 34 -6.56 -10.98 -9.54
N VAL A 35 -5.49 -10.98 -8.74
CA VAL A 35 -4.81 -12.22 -8.34
C VAL A 35 -5.64 -12.91 -7.26
N THR A 36 -6.03 -14.16 -7.50
CA THR A 36 -6.95 -14.88 -6.62
C THR A 36 -6.29 -15.31 -5.31
N ALA A 37 -7.10 -15.48 -4.26
CA ALA A 37 -6.63 -16.01 -2.98
C ALA A 37 -6.02 -17.42 -3.13
N ASP A 38 -6.52 -18.23 -4.06
CA ASP A 38 -5.98 -19.56 -4.36
C ASP A 38 -4.58 -19.49 -4.98
N ALA A 39 -4.35 -18.55 -5.90
CA ALA A 39 -3.02 -18.31 -6.47
C ALA A 39 -2.02 -17.83 -5.42
N LEU A 40 -2.50 -17.13 -4.38
CA LEU A 40 -1.68 -16.67 -3.26
C LEU A 40 -1.46 -17.71 -2.16
N ARG A 41 -2.10 -18.88 -2.22
CA ARG A 41 -1.94 -19.94 -1.19
C ARG A 41 -0.50 -20.31 -0.92
N PRO A 42 0.38 -20.49 -1.93
CA PRO A 42 1.77 -20.68 -1.65
C PRO A 42 2.24 -19.49 -0.82
N PHE A 43 2.10 -18.24 -1.28
CA PHE A 43 2.63 -16.99 -0.69
C PHE A 43 2.03 -16.52 0.63
N ARG A 44 1.35 -17.41 1.35
CA ARG A 44 0.94 -17.24 2.74
C ARG A 44 2.14 -17.40 3.68
N VAL A 45 2.16 -16.58 4.72
CA VAL A 45 3.14 -16.59 5.82
C VAL A 45 2.41 -16.38 7.14
N PRO A 46 3.04 -16.68 8.30
CA PRO A 46 2.44 -16.32 9.59
C PRO A 46 2.02 -14.86 9.64
N ALA A 47 0.94 -14.58 10.36
CA ALA A 47 0.53 -13.20 10.64
C ALA A 47 1.67 -12.45 11.34
N MET A 48 1.70 -11.12 11.20
CA MET A 48 2.73 -10.31 11.83
C MET A 48 2.72 -10.52 13.34
N VAL A 49 3.88 -10.83 13.90
CA VAL A 49 4.05 -10.94 15.35
C VAL A 49 3.87 -9.57 15.98
N ARG A 50 2.94 -9.48 16.93
CA ARG A 50 2.70 -8.25 17.69
C ARG A 50 3.87 -7.98 18.65
N PRO A 51 4.29 -6.71 18.82
CA PRO A 51 5.28 -6.33 19.82
C PRO A 51 4.92 -6.80 21.24
N ASP A 52 5.94 -7.05 22.05
CA ASP A 52 5.75 -7.38 23.47
C ASP A 52 5.00 -6.24 24.18
N GLY A 53 3.97 -6.61 24.95
CA GLY A 53 3.13 -5.66 25.68
C GLY A 53 1.91 -5.15 24.91
N ASP A 54 1.78 -5.43 23.61
CA ASP A 54 0.55 -5.14 22.87
C ASP A 54 -0.62 -5.99 23.38
N PRO A 55 -1.83 -5.41 23.51
CA PRO A 55 -2.99 -6.17 23.93
C PRO A 55 -3.34 -7.25 22.90
N ALA A 56 -3.76 -8.41 23.40
CA ALA A 56 -4.34 -9.45 22.56
C ALA A 56 -5.62 -8.93 21.89
N PRO A 57 -5.87 -9.26 20.60
CA PRO A 57 -7.17 -9.02 19.99
C PRO A 57 -8.27 -9.79 20.72
N LEU A 58 -9.51 -9.30 20.64
CA LEU A 58 -10.68 -10.03 21.12
C LEU A 58 -10.87 -11.34 20.34
N ASP A 59 -11.51 -12.33 20.96
CA ASP A 59 -11.64 -13.70 20.44
C ASP A 59 -12.20 -13.77 19.00
N TYR A 60 -13.13 -12.89 18.62
CA TYR A 60 -13.69 -12.90 17.27
C TYR A 60 -12.69 -12.47 16.16
N LEU A 61 -11.55 -11.90 16.54
CA LEU A 61 -10.44 -11.56 15.65
C LEU A 61 -9.26 -12.54 15.78
N MET A 62 -9.40 -13.60 16.57
CA MET A 62 -8.35 -14.55 16.86
C MET A 62 -8.70 -15.96 16.38
N ASP A 63 -8.23 -16.31 15.18
CA ASP A 63 -8.27 -17.68 14.63
C ASP A 63 -6.84 -18.23 14.46
N GLY A 64 -6.61 -19.47 14.90
CA GLY A 64 -5.30 -20.10 14.87
C GLY A 64 -4.74 -20.32 13.46
N ARG A 65 -5.59 -20.69 12.49
CA ARG A 65 -5.15 -20.86 11.08
C ARG A 65 -4.77 -19.53 10.47
N ASP A 66 -5.48 -18.46 10.84
CA ASP A 66 -5.12 -17.10 10.43
C ASP A 66 -3.80 -16.64 11.07
N GLN A 67 -3.48 -17.04 12.30
CA GLN A 67 -2.15 -16.72 12.84
C GLN A 67 -1.03 -17.48 12.13
N GLU A 68 -1.25 -18.76 11.81
CA GLU A 68 -0.25 -19.61 11.14
C GLU A 68 0.01 -19.20 9.68
N ALA A 69 -1.00 -18.66 8.98
CA ALA A 69 -0.91 -18.42 7.53
C ALA A 69 -1.64 -17.15 7.03
N GLY A 70 -2.13 -16.27 7.90
CA GLY A 70 -2.93 -15.10 7.51
C GLY A 70 -2.15 -13.99 6.82
N GLY A 71 -0.83 -13.92 7.05
CA GLY A 71 0.07 -12.98 6.39
C GLY A 71 0.29 -13.29 4.91
N LEU A 72 0.75 -12.29 4.17
CA LEU A 72 0.98 -12.37 2.73
C LEU A 72 2.40 -11.93 2.37
N ASP A 73 3.17 -12.81 1.75
CA ASP A 73 4.49 -12.47 1.21
C ASP A 73 4.40 -11.90 -0.20
N VAL A 74 4.13 -10.60 -0.27
CA VAL A 74 3.99 -9.87 -1.52
C VAL A 74 4.95 -8.69 -1.49
N GLU A 75 6.03 -8.78 -2.26
CA GLU A 75 6.97 -7.67 -2.44
C GLU A 75 6.26 -6.53 -3.18
N LEU A 76 6.40 -5.31 -2.66
CA LEU A 76 5.79 -4.09 -3.18
C LEU A 76 6.89 -3.15 -3.65
N THR A 77 6.69 -2.50 -4.79
CA THR A 77 7.63 -1.50 -5.31
C THR A 77 6.86 -0.34 -5.93
N VAL A 78 7.23 0.87 -5.54
CA VAL A 78 6.71 2.12 -6.12
C VAL A 78 7.83 2.82 -6.86
N ARG A 79 7.53 3.18 -8.11
CA ARG A 79 8.44 3.94 -8.97
C ARG A 79 7.84 5.30 -9.31
N LEU A 80 8.71 6.30 -9.40
CA LEU A 80 8.42 7.66 -9.83
C LEU A 80 9.12 7.95 -11.16
N SER A 81 8.40 8.59 -12.08
CA SER A 81 8.95 9.18 -13.30
C SER A 81 8.48 10.62 -13.40
N THR A 82 9.41 11.57 -13.41
CA THR A 82 9.07 12.99 -13.59
C THR A 82 8.93 13.33 -15.07
N ALA A 83 8.29 14.46 -15.39
CA ALA A 83 8.21 14.95 -16.76
C ALA A 83 9.60 15.17 -17.38
N ARG A 84 10.55 15.72 -16.59
CA ARG A 84 11.92 15.96 -17.05
C ARG A 84 12.69 14.68 -17.29
N MET A 85 12.57 13.67 -16.41
CA MET A 85 13.16 12.34 -16.64
C MET A 85 12.70 11.77 -17.97
N ARG A 86 11.39 11.81 -18.27
CA ARG A 86 10.86 11.32 -19.55
C ARG A 86 11.38 12.12 -20.76
N ALA A 87 11.45 13.45 -20.65
CA ALA A 87 11.98 14.31 -21.71
C ALA A 87 13.47 14.06 -22.01
N GLU A 88 14.25 13.72 -20.98
CA GLU A 88 15.68 13.40 -21.08
C GLU A 88 15.96 11.92 -21.40
N GLY A 89 14.92 11.12 -21.66
CA GLY A 89 15.05 9.68 -21.98
C GLY A 89 15.47 8.81 -20.78
N GLN A 90 15.30 9.30 -19.56
CA GLN A 90 15.62 8.58 -18.33
C GLN A 90 14.44 7.70 -17.88
N GLY A 91 14.74 6.48 -17.42
CA GLY A 91 13.75 5.55 -16.91
C GLY A 91 13.24 5.93 -15.51
N PRO A 92 12.06 5.39 -15.09
CA PRO A 92 11.52 5.62 -13.75
C PRO A 92 12.46 5.12 -12.65
N VAL A 93 12.47 5.80 -11.50
CA VAL A 93 13.28 5.44 -10.33
C VAL A 93 12.41 4.82 -9.23
N THR A 94 12.89 3.74 -8.62
CA THR A 94 12.25 3.16 -7.43
C THR A 94 12.47 4.08 -6.24
N ILE A 95 11.38 4.55 -5.63
CA ILE A 95 11.44 5.43 -4.45
C ILE A 95 11.00 4.72 -3.16
N ILE A 96 10.25 3.61 -3.28
CA ILE A 96 9.75 2.85 -2.14
C ILE A 96 9.79 1.36 -2.48
N THR A 97 10.26 0.55 -1.53
CA THR A 97 10.09 -0.90 -1.53
C THR A 97 9.50 -1.34 -0.20
N SER A 98 8.49 -2.21 -0.20
CA SER A 98 7.86 -2.71 1.04
C SER A 98 7.40 -4.15 0.83
N ASN A 99 6.68 -4.72 1.79
CA ASN A 99 6.09 -6.04 1.66
C ASN A 99 4.78 -6.13 2.47
N ALA A 100 3.76 -6.78 1.90
CA ALA A 100 2.47 -6.99 2.55
C ALA A 100 2.54 -7.82 3.85
N ARG A 101 3.65 -8.52 4.12
CA ARG A 101 3.89 -9.25 5.37
C ARG A 101 3.97 -8.33 6.60
N HIS A 102 4.12 -7.02 6.38
CA HIS A 102 4.13 -6.00 7.43
C HIS A 102 2.72 -5.52 7.82
N LEU A 103 1.66 -6.07 7.21
CA LEU A 103 0.29 -5.80 7.66
C LEU A 103 0.08 -6.35 9.07
N TYR A 104 -0.22 -5.44 10.00
CA TYR A 104 -0.47 -5.77 11.39
C TYR A 104 -1.80 -6.50 11.61
N TRP A 105 -2.79 -6.22 10.77
CA TRP A 105 -4.06 -6.93 10.71
C TRP A 105 -4.13 -7.75 9.42
N THR A 106 -4.51 -9.02 9.51
CA THR A 106 -4.66 -9.88 8.34
C THR A 106 -5.89 -9.49 7.52
N PRO A 107 -5.95 -9.86 6.22
CA PRO A 107 -7.17 -9.68 5.43
C PRO A 107 -8.40 -10.36 6.06
N ALA A 108 -8.22 -11.51 6.73
CA ALA A 108 -9.32 -12.20 7.39
C ALA A 108 -9.85 -11.40 8.59
N GLN A 109 -8.96 -10.83 9.40
CA GLN A 109 -9.34 -9.95 10.52
C GLN A 109 -10.05 -8.68 10.03
N MET A 110 -9.58 -8.07 8.93
CA MET A 110 -10.25 -6.91 8.33
C MET A 110 -11.69 -7.23 7.92
N VAL A 111 -11.90 -8.37 7.25
CA VAL A 111 -13.24 -8.84 6.85
C VAL A 111 -14.12 -9.15 8.06
N ALA A 112 -13.60 -9.91 9.03
CA ALA A 112 -14.32 -10.27 10.24
C ALA A 112 -14.76 -9.03 11.03
N HIS A 113 -13.85 -8.05 11.19
CA HIS A 113 -14.15 -6.79 11.85
C HIS A 113 -15.24 -6.00 11.11
N HIS A 114 -15.11 -5.87 9.78
CA HIS A 114 -16.07 -5.14 8.95
C HIS A 114 -17.50 -5.70 9.10
N SER A 115 -17.65 -7.02 9.11
CA SER A 115 -18.97 -7.67 9.23
C SER A 115 -19.47 -7.85 10.66
N SER A 116 -18.65 -7.58 11.68
CA SER A 116 -18.99 -7.88 13.08
C SER A 116 -20.24 -7.16 13.61
N GLY A 117 -20.51 -5.95 13.10
CA GLY A 117 -21.70 -5.16 13.44
C GLY A 117 -22.94 -5.48 12.59
N GLY A 118 -22.90 -6.49 11.73
CA GLY A 118 -23.98 -6.83 10.80
C GLY A 118 -23.90 -6.12 9.44
N CYS A 119 -22.81 -5.42 9.13
CA CYS A 119 -22.57 -4.86 7.80
C CYS A 119 -22.46 -6.00 6.76
N ASN A 120 -23.28 -5.94 5.71
CA ASN A 120 -23.30 -6.95 4.67
C ASN A 120 -22.27 -6.64 3.57
N LEU A 121 -21.32 -7.55 3.36
CA LEU A 121 -20.40 -7.50 2.21
C LEU A 121 -21.09 -8.04 0.96
N LEU A 122 -20.88 -7.37 -0.17
CA LEU A 122 -21.42 -7.72 -1.47
C LEU A 122 -20.33 -8.14 -2.46
N PRO A 123 -20.63 -8.98 -3.47
CA PRO A 123 -19.71 -9.26 -4.54
C PRO A 123 -19.26 -7.98 -5.26
N GLY A 124 -17.95 -7.79 -5.36
CA GLY A 124 -17.36 -6.59 -5.97
C GLY A 124 -16.92 -5.52 -4.96
N ASP A 125 -17.26 -5.67 -3.67
CA ASP A 125 -16.73 -4.80 -2.62
C ASP A 125 -15.20 -4.85 -2.58
N LEU A 126 -14.58 -3.69 -2.37
CA LEU A 126 -13.14 -3.52 -2.35
C LEU A 126 -12.69 -2.97 -1.00
N LEU A 127 -11.91 -3.77 -0.26
CA LEU A 127 -11.33 -3.37 1.01
C LEU A 127 -9.87 -2.99 0.82
N GLY A 128 -9.55 -1.71 1.03
CA GLY A 128 -8.17 -1.23 1.07
C GLY A 128 -7.46 -1.65 2.36
N THR A 129 -6.19 -2.03 2.26
CA THR A 129 -5.39 -2.48 3.41
C THR A 129 -4.94 -1.34 4.33
N GLY A 130 -5.10 -0.10 3.89
CA GLY A 130 -4.30 1.03 4.37
C GLY A 130 -2.89 1.03 3.77
N THR A 131 -2.12 2.08 4.07
CA THR A 131 -0.72 2.22 3.65
C THR A 131 0.14 1.13 4.27
N ILE A 132 0.93 0.42 3.45
CA ILE A 132 1.72 -0.75 3.90
C ILE A 132 3.18 -0.35 4.14
N SER A 133 3.46 0.24 5.29
CA SER A 133 4.83 0.62 5.66
C SER A 133 5.56 -0.51 6.40
N GLY A 134 6.80 -0.79 6.01
CA GLY A 134 7.69 -1.72 6.72
C GLY A 134 8.42 -1.04 7.90
N PRO A 135 9.23 -1.81 8.66
CA PRO A 135 9.87 -1.32 9.88
C PRO A 135 11.03 -0.34 9.64
N THR A 136 11.57 -0.26 8.42
CA THR A 136 12.70 0.61 8.11
C THR A 136 12.28 1.86 7.33
N ARG A 137 13.08 2.93 7.41
CA ARG A 137 12.83 4.18 6.66
C ARG A 137 12.72 3.94 5.15
N ALA A 138 13.48 2.99 4.61
CA ALA A 138 13.43 2.61 3.19
C ALA A 138 12.10 1.93 2.79
N GLN A 139 11.32 1.46 3.78
CA GLN A 139 10.06 0.76 3.59
C GLN A 139 8.83 1.59 3.94
N LEU A 140 9.00 2.88 4.22
CA LEU A 140 7.89 3.81 4.39
C LEU A 140 7.16 4.00 3.06
N SER A 141 5.83 3.87 3.08
CA SER A 141 5.06 3.65 1.85
C SER A 141 4.19 4.84 1.41
N SER A 142 4.53 6.04 1.87
CA SER A 142 4.03 7.29 1.32
C SER A 142 5.11 8.36 1.30
N LEU A 143 5.00 9.32 0.38
CA LEU A 143 5.89 10.49 0.38
C LEU A 143 5.78 11.28 1.69
N LEU A 144 4.58 11.34 2.30
CA LEU A 144 4.38 11.95 3.62
C LEU A 144 5.34 11.37 4.67
N GLU A 145 5.45 10.05 4.75
CA GLU A 145 6.33 9.37 5.69
C GLU A 145 7.80 9.50 5.27
N LEU A 146 8.10 9.21 3.99
CA LEU A 146 9.46 9.18 3.45
C LEU A 146 10.19 10.52 3.58
N THR A 147 9.46 11.61 3.36
CA THR A 147 9.99 12.99 3.38
C THR A 147 9.72 13.75 4.67
N MET A 148 9.16 13.08 5.68
CA MET A 148 8.72 13.71 6.94
C MET A 148 7.84 14.95 6.71
N GLY A 149 6.84 14.81 5.85
CA GLY A 149 5.95 15.91 5.47
C GLY A 149 6.65 16.98 4.64
N GLY A 150 7.55 16.57 3.74
CA GLY A 150 8.29 17.46 2.83
C GLY A 150 9.50 18.15 3.45
N ARG A 151 9.80 17.91 4.74
CA ARG A 151 10.96 18.51 5.43
C ARG A 151 12.29 17.95 4.95
N GLU A 152 12.30 16.68 4.55
CA GLU A 152 13.48 15.98 4.01
C GLU A 152 13.14 15.40 2.63
N PRO A 153 13.21 16.20 1.55
CA PRO A 153 12.90 15.75 0.20
C PRO A 153 13.76 14.56 -0.25
N VAL A 154 13.20 13.72 -1.11
CA VAL A 154 13.98 12.67 -1.80
C VAL A 154 14.69 13.32 -2.99
N THR A 155 16.00 13.13 -3.09
CA THR A 155 16.79 13.50 -4.28
C THR A 155 16.75 12.37 -5.30
N LEU A 156 16.27 12.67 -6.50
CA LEU A 156 16.22 11.74 -7.63
C LEU A 156 17.57 11.67 -8.37
N PRO A 157 17.83 10.61 -9.16
CA PRO A 157 19.13 10.42 -9.83
C PRO A 157 19.57 11.55 -10.76
N ASN A 158 18.62 12.33 -11.28
CA ASN A 158 18.90 13.48 -12.15
C ASN A 158 19.02 14.81 -11.39
N GLY A 159 18.97 14.78 -10.05
CA GLY A 159 19.08 15.95 -9.18
C GLY A 159 17.75 16.67 -8.88
N GLU A 160 16.61 16.22 -9.42
CA GLU A 160 15.31 16.72 -8.93
C GLU A 160 15.11 16.33 -7.47
N GLN A 161 14.30 17.11 -6.77
CA GLN A 161 13.87 16.80 -5.40
C GLN A 161 12.36 16.69 -5.34
N ARG A 162 11.86 15.79 -4.49
CA ARG A 162 10.42 15.66 -4.21
C ARG A 162 10.16 15.62 -2.72
N GLY A 163 9.43 16.62 -2.24
CA GLY A 163 8.77 16.58 -0.93
C GLY A 163 7.41 15.87 -1.02
N PHE A 164 6.61 16.27 -2.00
CA PHE A 164 5.37 15.63 -2.45
C PHE A 164 5.40 15.50 -3.98
N LEU A 165 4.32 15.00 -4.58
CA LEU A 165 4.19 14.91 -6.03
C LEU A 165 4.00 16.30 -6.64
N GLU A 166 4.55 16.49 -7.84
CA GLU A 166 4.38 17.66 -8.69
C GLU A 166 3.60 17.29 -9.96
N ASP A 167 3.08 18.30 -10.66
CA ASP A 167 2.38 18.09 -11.95
C ASP A 167 3.28 17.36 -12.95
N GLY A 168 2.73 16.37 -13.63
CA GLY A 168 3.44 15.52 -14.57
C GLY A 168 4.25 14.39 -13.93
N ASP A 169 4.31 14.28 -12.60
CA ASP A 169 4.86 13.09 -11.96
C ASP A 169 3.96 11.88 -12.23
N GLU A 170 4.58 10.77 -12.65
CA GLU A 170 3.92 9.48 -12.83
C GLU A 170 4.36 8.52 -11.73
N ILE A 171 3.40 7.94 -11.03
CA ILE A 171 3.61 6.93 -10.00
C ILE A 171 3.13 5.59 -10.50
N THR A 172 4.00 4.58 -10.39
CA THR A 172 3.70 3.20 -10.77
C THR A 172 3.95 2.25 -9.61
N PHE A 173 2.89 1.59 -9.16
CA PHE A 173 2.95 0.49 -8.20
C PHE A 173 3.12 -0.82 -8.96
N THR A 174 3.98 -1.68 -8.45
CA THR A 174 4.14 -3.07 -8.90
C THR A 174 4.25 -3.99 -7.70
N ALA A 175 3.85 -5.25 -7.87
CA ALA A 175 3.99 -6.27 -6.84
C ALA A 175 4.36 -7.62 -7.43
N ARG A 176 5.12 -8.39 -6.65
CA ARG A 176 5.52 -9.75 -7.02
C ARG A 176 5.61 -10.66 -5.80
N CYS A 177 5.13 -11.87 -5.95
CA CYS A 177 5.35 -12.97 -5.02
C CYS A 177 6.50 -13.84 -5.52
N ARG A 178 7.36 -14.31 -4.60
CA ARG A 178 8.45 -15.25 -4.90
C ARG A 178 8.56 -16.31 -3.80
N ARG A 179 8.82 -17.54 -4.20
CA ARG A 179 9.25 -18.62 -3.31
C ARG A 179 9.92 -19.72 -4.11
N ASP A 180 10.98 -20.28 -3.55
CA ASP A 180 11.62 -21.46 -4.10
C ASP A 180 10.63 -22.61 -4.31
N GLY A 181 10.70 -23.25 -5.47
CA GLY A 181 9.76 -24.32 -5.86
C GLY A 181 8.40 -23.85 -6.39
N PHE A 182 8.11 -22.55 -6.40
CA PHE A 182 6.86 -21.99 -6.96
C PHE A 182 7.15 -20.96 -8.05
N MET A 183 6.28 -20.89 -9.06
CA MET A 183 6.36 -19.85 -10.09
C MET A 183 6.05 -18.47 -9.49
N PRO A 184 6.84 -17.42 -9.82
CA PRO A 184 6.57 -16.09 -9.30
C PRO A 184 5.27 -15.54 -9.87
N ILE A 185 4.49 -14.87 -9.03
CA ILE A 185 3.20 -14.25 -9.42
C ILE A 185 3.33 -12.74 -9.40
N GLY A 186 3.00 -12.08 -10.50
CA GLY A 186 2.94 -10.63 -10.61
C GLY A 186 1.50 -10.11 -10.59
N PHE A 187 1.33 -8.85 -10.18
CA PHE A 187 0.01 -8.19 -10.11
C PHE A 187 -0.22 -7.18 -11.26
N GLY A 188 0.68 -7.16 -12.25
CA GLY A 188 0.72 -6.09 -13.24
C GLY A 188 1.18 -4.75 -12.64
N ALA A 189 0.74 -3.66 -13.25
CA ALA A 189 1.04 -2.29 -12.81
C ALA A 189 -0.25 -1.57 -12.38
N CYS A 190 -0.11 -0.66 -11.42
CA CYS A 190 -1.11 0.33 -11.06
C CYS A 190 -0.45 1.70 -11.20
N THR A 191 -0.74 2.39 -12.29
CA THR A 191 -0.05 3.61 -12.72
C THR A 191 -1.01 4.78 -12.81
N GLY A 192 -0.57 5.97 -12.41
CA GLY A 192 -1.27 7.21 -12.70
C GLY A 192 -0.31 8.39 -12.73
N THR A 193 -0.70 9.41 -13.50
CA THR A 193 0.08 10.63 -13.73
C THR A 193 -0.69 11.83 -13.17
N ILE A 194 0.01 12.68 -12.42
CA ILE A 194 -0.57 13.91 -11.90
C ILE A 194 -0.78 14.91 -13.04
N VAL A 195 -1.99 15.44 -13.14
CA VAL A 195 -2.36 16.51 -14.06
C VAL A 195 -2.62 17.80 -13.25
N PRO A 196 -2.46 18.98 -13.87
CA PRO A 196 -2.76 20.26 -13.23
C PRO A 196 -4.22 20.42 -12.80
#